data_AF-A0A7K4WYN5-F1
#
_entry.id   AF-A0A7K4WYN5-F1
#
_cell.length_a   1.000
_cell.length_b   1.000
_cell.length_c   1.000
_cell.angle_alpha   90.00
_cell.angle_beta   90.00
_cell.angle_gamma   90.00
#
_symmetry.space_group_name_H-M   'P 1'
#
loop_
_entity.id
_entity.type
_entity.pdbx_description
1 polymer ?
#
loop_
_entity_poly.entity_id
_entity_poly.type
_entity_poly.pdbx_seq_one_letter_code
_entity_poly.pdbx_strand_id
1 'polypeptide(L)'
;VLLLCFFRVKDSVGGGEDSGHIRFFSFSRGGGYISLVMDVQTQQGGVFPNNLGGGSASGELWKMVRIGGGPLGFDECGIVAQISEPLAAADIPAYYISTFKFDHALV
;
A
#
# COMPACT_ATOMS: atom_id res chain seq x y z
N VAL A 1 -7.20 12.74 13.76
CA VAL A 1 -5.82 12.30 13.49
C VAL A 1 -5.74 11.91 12.03
N LEU A 2 -4.71 12.35 11.30
CA LEU A 2 -4.48 12.01 9.89
C LEU A 2 -3.44 10.89 9.85
N LEU A 3 -3.79 9.73 9.30
CA LEU A 3 -2.82 8.67 9.04
C LEU A 3 -2.32 8.82 7.61
N LEU A 4 -1.03 9.12 7.45
CA LEU A 4 -0.35 9.24 6.16
C LEU A 4 0.64 8.08 6.04
N CYS A 5 0.40 7.21 5.07
CA CYS A 5 1.27 6.08 4.77
C CYS A 5 1.87 6.27 3.38
N PHE A 6 3.19 6.47 3.33
CA PHE A 6 3.92 6.59 2.07
C PHE A 6 4.67 5.30 1.80
N PHE A 7 4.52 4.80 0.58
CA PHE A 7 5.26 3.62 0.16
C PHE A 7 6.11 3.93 -1.07
N ARG A 8 7.23 3.22 -1.15
CA ARG A 8 8.09 3.20 -2.31
C ARG A 8 7.84 1.90 -3.07
N VAL A 9 7.58 2.03 -4.35
CA VAL A 9 7.54 0.87 -5.24
C VAL A 9 8.97 0.47 -5.59
N LYS A 10 9.26 -0.83 -5.54
CA LYS A 10 10.45 -1.41 -6.15
C LYS A 10 10.01 -2.18 -7.39
N ASP A 11 10.78 -2.05 -8.46
CA ASP A 11 10.47 -2.64 -9.78
C ASP A 11 10.11 -4.12 -9.64
N SER A 12 8.96 -4.51 -10.20
CA SER A 12 8.56 -5.92 -10.24
C SER A 12 9.33 -6.63 -11.34
N VAL A 13 10.07 -7.68 -10.99
CA VAL A 13 10.65 -8.62 -11.95
C VAL A 13 9.52 -9.51 -12.48
N GLY A 14 8.97 -9.13 -13.63
CA GLY A 14 7.96 -9.91 -14.35
C GLY A 14 7.55 -9.18 -15.62
N GLY A 15 7.94 -9.74 -16.77
CA GLY A 15 7.97 -9.06 -18.07
C GLY A 15 6.62 -8.60 -18.63
N GLY A 16 6.70 -7.50 -19.37
CA GLY A 16 5.61 -6.84 -20.11
C GLY A 16 5.78 -5.32 -20.03
N GLU A 17 6.00 -4.68 -21.18
CA GLU A 17 6.44 -3.28 -21.36
C GLU A 17 5.48 -2.20 -20.83
N ASP A 18 5.34 -2.06 -19.52
CA ASP A 18 4.79 -0.84 -18.91
C ASP A 18 5.60 -0.45 -17.68
N SER A 19 6.53 0.49 -17.90
CA SER A 19 7.26 1.33 -16.93
C SER A 19 7.04 1.04 -15.43
N GLY A 20 7.72 0.02 -14.88
CA GLY A 20 8.28 -0.17 -13.50
C GLY A 20 7.57 0.35 -12.23
N HIS A 21 6.43 1.02 -12.31
CA HIS A 21 5.87 1.87 -11.27
C HIS A 21 4.39 1.57 -11.07
N ILE A 22 4.07 0.99 -9.92
CA ILE A 22 2.70 0.74 -9.48
C ILE A 22 2.13 2.06 -8.94
N ARG A 23 1.21 2.67 -9.70
CA ARG A 23 0.44 3.83 -9.21
C ARG A 23 -0.65 3.35 -8.28
N PHE A 24 -0.62 3.77 -7.02
CA PHE A 24 -1.65 3.42 -6.04
C PHE A 24 -1.95 4.62 -5.13
N PHE A 25 -3.23 4.90 -4.96
CA PHE A 25 -3.75 5.93 -4.08
C PHE A 25 -5.00 5.40 -3.38
N SER A 26 -5.01 5.43 -2.05
CA SER A 26 -6.17 5.10 -1.23
C SER A 26 -6.51 6.27 -0.32
N PHE A 27 -7.79 6.64 -0.35
CA PHE A 27 -8.39 7.61 0.56
C PHE A 27 -9.53 6.93 1.29
N SER A 28 -9.51 7.02 2.61
CA SER A 28 -10.65 6.63 3.43
C SER A 28 -10.99 7.72 4.44
N ARG A 29 -12.29 7.87 4.70
CA ARG A 29 -12.83 8.78 5.70
C ARG A 29 -13.85 8.02 6.55
N GLY A 30 -13.58 7.90 7.83
CA GLY A 30 -14.43 7.18 8.78
C GLY A 30 -14.09 7.54 10.22
N GLY A 31 -15.10 7.57 11.09
CA GLY A 31 -14.91 7.80 12.53
C GLY A 31 -14.29 9.16 12.91
N GLY A 32 -14.37 10.17 12.03
CA GLY A 32 -13.70 11.47 12.23
C GLY A 32 -12.20 11.47 11.85
N TYR A 33 -11.72 10.38 11.27
CA TYR A 33 -10.36 10.22 10.78
C TYR A 33 -10.33 10.26 9.25
N ILE A 34 -9.19 10.73 8.73
CA ILE A 34 -8.84 10.64 7.32
C ILE A 34 -7.57 9.78 7.25
N SER A 35 -7.55 8.83 6.33
CA SER A 35 -6.37 8.02 6.02
C SER A 35 -6.02 8.16 4.55
N LEU A 36 -4.73 8.36 4.29
CA LEU A 36 -4.16 8.47 2.96
C LEU A 36 -3.03 7.46 2.81
N VAL A 37 -3.08 6.67 1.75
CA VAL A 37 -1.98 5.78 1.34
C VAL A 37 -1.63 6.09 -0.10
N MET A 38 -0.39 6.45 -0.36
CA MET A 38 0.01 6.86 -1.70
C MET A 38 1.50 6.65 -1.95
N ASP A 39 1.88 6.57 -3.23
CA ASP A 39 3.28 6.50 -3.60
C ASP A 39 3.98 7.86 -3.40
N VAL A 40 5.30 7.79 -3.22
CA VAL A 40 6.15 8.97 -3.00
C VAL A 40 6.15 9.92 -4.20
N GLN A 41 6.03 9.44 -5.44
CA GLN A 41 6.03 10.31 -6.62
C GLN A 41 4.77 11.19 -6.64
N THR A 42 3.61 10.61 -6.32
CA THR A 42 2.34 11.35 -6.22
C THR A 42 2.38 12.37 -5.08
N GLN A 43 3.08 12.08 -3.98
CA GLN A 43 3.30 13.06 -2.90
C GLN A 43 4.21 14.22 -3.35
N GLN A 44 5.31 13.92 -4.04
CA GLN A 44 6.32 14.91 -4.46
C GLN A 44 5.89 15.73 -5.69
N GLY A 45 4.93 15.26 -6.48
CA GLY A 45 4.44 15.91 -7.70
C GLY A 45 3.65 17.21 -7.50
N GLY A 46 3.71 17.83 -6.31
CA GLY A 46 3.10 19.13 -6.02
C GLY A 46 1.60 19.12 -5.74
N VAL A 47 0.96 17.95 -5.68
CA VAL A 47 -0.48 17.81 -5.38
C VAL A 47 -0.77 18.08 -3.90
N PHE A 48 0.18 17.76 -3.01
CA PHE A 48 0.04 17.96 -1.58
C PHE A 48 0.94 19.08 -1.07
N PRO A 49 0.41 20.00 -0.23
CA PRO A 49 1.20 21.02 0.42
C PRO A 49 2.43 20.43 1.13
N ASN A 50 3.63 21.01 0.93
CA ASN A 50 4.88 20.54 1.55
C ASN A 50 4.85 20.49 3.09
N ASN A 51 3.91 21.22 3.70
CA ASN A 51 3.61 21.29 5.12
C ASN A 51 2.68 20.17 5.63
N LEU A 52 2.18 19.28 4.76
CA LEU A 52 1.60 17.99 5.16
C LEU A 52 2.68 16.93 5.41
N GLY A 53 3.92 17.35 5.68
CA GLY A 53 5.07 16.54 6.06
C GLY A 53 4.84 15.76 7.35
N GLY A 54 3.99 14.76 7.28
CA GLY A 54 3.81 13.68 8.24
C GLY A 54 3.98 12.37 7.51
N GLY A 55 5.07 12.22 6.75
CA GLY A 55 5.56 10.88 6.45
C GLY A 55 6.02 10.26 7.76
N SER A 56 5.76 8.96 7.93
CA SER A 56 6.16 8.15 9.09
C SER A 56 7.29 8.81 9.86
N ALA A 57 7.05 9.14 11.15
CA ALA A 57 7.97 9.90 12.00
C ALA A 57 9.41 9.32 12.08
N SER A 58 9.66 8.14 11.47
CA SER A 58 10.97 7.48 11.36
C SER A 58 11.73 7.69 10.04
N GLY A 59 11.13 8.26 8.98
CA GLY A 59 11.74 8.32 7.65
C GLY A 59 11.78 6.98 6.90
N GLU A 60 11.17 5.93 7.46
CA GLU A 60 11.06 4.61 6.83
C GLU A 60 9.84 4.56 5.91
N LEU A 61 10.08 4.22 4.64
CA LEU A 61 9.04 4.11 3.61
C LEU A 61 8.58 2.66 3.51
N TRP A 62 7.26 2.47 3.49
CA TRP A 62 6.65 1.16 3.29
C TRP A 62 6.95 0.63 1.88
N LYS A 63 6.92 -0.68 1.69
CA LYS A 63 6.97 -1.31 0.36
C LYS A 63 5.65 -2.00 0.10
N MET A 64 5.12 -1.78 -1.10
CA MET A 64 3.87 -2.41 -1.52
C MET A 64 4.16 -3.76 -2.21
N VAL A 65 3.46 -4.80 -1.76
CA VAL A 65 3.36 -6.10 -2.41
C VAL A 65 1.93 -6.26 -2.94
N ARG A 66 1.78 -6.39 -4.27
CA ARG A 66 0.49 -6.68 -4.90
C ARG A 66 0.25 -8.19 -4.90
N ILE A 67 -0.92 -8.61 -4.44
CA ILE A 67 -1.31 -10.01 -4.30
C ILE A 67 -2.38 -10.32 -5.36
N GLY A 68 -2.21 -11.46 -6.05
CA GLY A 68 -3.09 -11.93 -7.12
C GLY A 68 -2.45 -11.82 -8.51
N GLY A 69 -2.44 -12.94 -9.25
CA GLY A 69 -2.06 -13.00 -10.67
C GLY A 69 -3.18 -12.56 -11.63
N GLY A 70 -4.40 -12.45 -11.11
CA GLY A 70 -5.62 -11.98 -11.78
C GLY A 70 -6.63 -11.49 -10.75
N PRO A 71 -7.86 -11.10 -11.15
CA PRO A 71 -8.89 -10.65 -10.20
C PRO A 71 -9.23 -11.74 -9.19
N LEU A 72 -9.09 -11.45 -7.91
CA LEU A 72 -9.30 -12.41 -6.81
C LEU A 72 -10.79 -12.76 -6.61
N GLY A 73 -11.69 -11.84 -6.95
CA GLY A 73 -13.11 -11.99 -6.65
C GLY A 73 -13.39 -11.86 -5.14
N PHE A 74 -14.52 -12.41 -4.68
CA PHE A 74 -14.97 -12.28 -3.28
C PHE A 74 -15.24 -13.62 -2.59
N ASP A 75 -15.18 -14.74 -3.33
CA ASP A 75 -15.51 -16.07 -2.79
C ASP A 75 -14.28 -16.82 -2.28
N GLU A 76 -13.08 -16.46 -2.76
CA GLU A 76 -11.83 -17.10 -2.33
C GLU A 76 -11.48 -16.67 -0.90
N CYS A 77 -11.43 -17.65 0.00
CA CYS A 77 -11.11 -17.45 1.41
C CYS A 77 -9.64 -17.76 1.69
N GLY A 78 -9.10 -17.14 2.75
CA GLY A 78 -7.76 -17.47 3.27
C GLY A 78 -6.60 -16.69 2.65
N ILE A 79 -6.85 -15.86 1.63
CA ILE A 79 -5.82 -15.01 1.00
C ILE A 79 -5.11 -14.13 2.03
N VAL A 80 -5.88 -13.43 2.88
CA VAL A 80 -5.32 -12.59 3.94
C VAL A 80 -4.48 -13.42 4.91
N ALA A 81 -4.99 -14.59 5.34
CA ALA A 81 -4.30 -15.46 6.28
C ALA A 81 -2.94 -15.93 5.76
N GLN A 82 -2.88 -16.36 4.49
CA GLN A 82 -1.65 -16.79 3.83
C GLN A 82 -0.56 -15.72 3.78
N ILE A 83 -0.95 -14.43 3.86
CA ILE A 83 -0.02 -13.30 3.88
C ILE A 83 0.27 -12.86 5.32
N SER A 84 -0.75 -12.74 6.17
CA SER A 84 -0.60 -12.19 7.52
C SER A 84 0.09 -13.15 8.47
N GLU A 85 -0.13 -14.47 8.35
CA GLU A 85 0.47 -15.48 9.23
C GLU A 85 2.01 -15.48 9.16
N PRO A 86 2.66 -15.59 7.98
CA PRO A 86 4.12 -15.57 7.92
C PRO A 86 4.71 -14.21 8.33
N LEU A 87 4.03 -13.09 8.04
CA LEU A 87 4.48 -11.76 8.46
C LEU A 87 4.41 -11.61 9.98
N ALA A 88 3.34 -12.07 10.60
CA ALA A 88 3.18 -12.07 12.06
C ALA A 88 4.20 -13.00 12.74
N ALA A 89 4.45 -14.18 12.17
CA ALA A 89 5.46 -15.11 12.69
C ALA A 89 6.88 -14.53 12.63
N ALA A 90 7.14 -13.60 11.69
CA ALA A 90 8.40 -12.88 11.56
C ALA A 90 8.44 -11.54 12.33
N ASP A 91 7.38 -11.18 13.06
CA ASP A 91 7.22 -9.89 13.75
C ASP A 91 7.37 -8.68 12.80
N ILE A 92 6.88 -8.83 11.56
CA ILE A 92 6.91 -7.77 10.54
C ILE A 92 5.56 -7.06 10.55
N PRO A 93 5.50 -5.75 10.88
CA PRO A 93 4.27 -4.99 10.82
C PRO A 93 3.82 -4.84 9.36
N ALA A 94 2.51 -4.96 9.13
CA ALA A 94 1.94 -4.82 7.79
C ALA A 94 0.60 -4.10 7.81
N TYR A 95 0.35 -3.25 6.81
CA TYR A 95 -1.00 -2.80 6.48
C TYR A 95 -1.53 -3.59 5.29
N TYR A 96 -2.78 -4.04 5.39
CA TYR A 96 -3.43 -4.79 4.32
C TYR A 96 -4.62 -4.00 3.77
N ILE A 97 -4.68 -3.83 2.46
CA ILE A 97 -5.74 -3.10 1.76
C ILE A 97 -6.26 -3.96 0.61
N SER A 98 -7.50 -4.44 0.76
CA SER A 98 -8.21 -5.10 -0.33
C SER A 98 -8.85 -4.08 -1.27
N THR A 99 -8.75 -4.35 -2.57
CA THR A 99 -9.47 -3.61 -3.61
C THR A 99 -10.41 -4.54 -4.35
N PHE A 100 -11.15 -4.03 -5.33
CA PHE A 100 -12.07 -4.85 -6.12
C PHE A 100 -11.38 -6.01 -6.88
N LYS A 101 -10.12 -5.84 -7.30
CA LYS A 101 -9.42 -6.83 -8.14
C LYS A 101 -8.28 -7.52 -7.42
N PHE A 102 -7.53 -6.78 -6.61
CA PHE A 102 -6.28 -7.23 -6.03
C PHE A 102 -6.18 -6.80 -4.58
N ASP A 103 -5.39 -7.55 -3.82
CA ASP A 103 -5.01 -7.18 -2.47
C ASP A 103 -3.61 -6.58 -2.44
N HIS A 104 -3.36 -5.72 -1.45
CA HIS A 104 -2.11 -5.00 -1.32
C HIS A 104 -1.65 -5.06 0.13
N ALA A 105 -0.44 -5.59 0.34
CA ALA A 105 0.23 -5.55 1.63
C ALA A 105 1.33 -4.47 1.60
N LEU A 106 1.38 -3.65 2.64
CA LEU A 106 2.42 -2.66 2.87
C LEU A 106 3.27 -3.16 4.04
N VAL A 107 4.55 -3.42 3.81
CA VAL A 107 5.52 -3.93 4.79
C VAL A 107 6.77 -3.06 4.87
#